data_AF-A0A3S1APY3-F1
#
_entry.id   AF-A0A3S1APY3-F1
#
_cell.length_a   1.000
_cell.length_b   1.000
_cell.length_c   1.000
_cell.angle_alpha   90.00
_cell.angle_beta   90.00
_cell.angle_gamma   90.00
#
_symmetry.space_group_name_H-M   'P 1'
#
loop_
_entity.id
_entity.type
_entity.pdbx_description
1 polymer ?
#
loop_
_entity_poly.entity_id
_entity_poly.type
_entity_poly.pdbx_seq_one_letter_code
_entity_poly.pdbx_strand_id
1 'polypeptide(L)'
;MLALSNEQQAFFVGFRSLFFRFAVLFGSGFLLFLAGTLEKSLNNIQGAWTITLGFAAILFILLSIYHRLILPKPPSDIPNTSATNETVPFWTVIKSYFQKEKIGAILAFILLYRLGEAMFVTLAPLFLVDTIEAGGLGLSTDTVGIVNGTFGVISLIVGGILGGITITRYGLKKCLLPMALAMNLPNLFYVYMAYTKPPLALIYLLVSLEQFGYGLGFTGFTVYLLYICQGQYKTSHYAISTGFMALGLLLPGAISGAIQKQMGYPLFFIFGLLLTLPGIISIFFIPLEDNVK
;
A
#
# COMPACT_ATOMS: atom_id res chain seq x y z
N MET A 1 -13.18 -6.82 19.01
CA MET A 1 -12.24 -6.54 20.13
C MET A 1 -12.95 -6.12 21.40
N LEU A 2 -14.22 -5.66 21.35
CA LEU A 2 -14.97 -5.22 22.54
C LEU A 2 -15.20 -6.30 23.62
N ALA A 3 -15.07 -7.59 23.27
CA ALA A 3 -15.22 -8.72 24.20
C ALA A 3 -13.90 -9.15 24.90
N LEU A 4 -12.77 -8.51 24.59
CA LEU A 4 -11.43 -8.90 25.05
C LEU A 4 -10.90 -7.85 26.04
N SER A 5 -10.10 -8.28 27.03
CA SER A 5 -9.40 -7.36 27.93
C SER A 5 -8.40 -6.49 27.16
N ASN A 6 -8.01 -5.32 27.68
CA ASN A 6 -7.06 -4.43 27.01
C ASN A 6 -5.72 -5.13 26.69
N GLU A 7 -5.26 -6.03 27.56
CA GLU A 7 -4.05 -6.83 27.37
C GLU A 7 -4.22 -7.85 26.22
N GLN A 8 -5.37 -8.53 26.17
CA GLN A 8 -5.71 -9.43 25.07
C GLN A 8 -5.87 -8.67 23.75
N GLN A 9 -6.48 -7.48 23.75
CA GLN A 9 -6.59 -6.64 22.56
C GLN A 9 -5.20 -6.28 22.02
N ALA A 10 -4.27 -5.86 22.87
CA ALA A 10 -2.89 -5.58 22.46
C ALA A 10 -2.20 -6.80 21.84
N PHE A 11 -2.35 -7.99 22.45
CA PHE A 11 -1.80 -9.24 21.91
C PHE A 11 -2.41 -9.61 20.54
N PHE A 12 -3.74 -9.60 20.41
CA PHE A 12 -4.43 -9.99 19.19
C PHE A 12 -4.32 -8.97 18.04
N VAL A 13 -4.03 -7.70 18.33
CA VAL A 13 -3.71 -6.70 17.29
C VAL A 13 -2.48 -7.13 16.48
N GLY A 14 -1.47 -7.72 17.13
CA GLY A 14 -0.29 -8.26 16.46
C GLY A 14 -0.63 -9.42 15.52
N PHE A 15 -1.40 -10.40 16.00
CA PHE A 15 -1.88 -11.52 15.18
C PHE A 15 -2.70 -11.05 13.98
N ARG A 16 -3.60 -10.07 14.16
CA ARG A 16 -4.39 -9.51 13.05
C ARG A 16 -3.50 -8.94 11.95
N SER A 17 -2.44 -8.20 12.32
CA SER A 17 -1.48 -7.66 11.35
C SER A 17 -0.70 -8.77 10.63
N LEU A 18 -0.34 -9.83 11.35
CA LEU A 18 0.33 -11.01 10.78
C LEU A 18 -0.56 -11.73 9.75
N PHE A 19 -1.82 -12.01 10.09
CA PHE A 19 -2.77 -12.63 9.16
C PHE A 19 -3.05 -11.79 7.92
N PHE A 20 -3.11 -10.46 8.08
CA PHE A 20 -3.21 -9.55 6.93
C PHE A 20 -2.02 -9.71 5.97
N ARG A 21 -0.80 -9.81 6.49
CA ARG A 21 0.41 -10.05 5.67
C ARG A 21 0.36 -11.41 4.98
N PHE A 22 -0.09 -12.46 5.66
CA PHE A 22 -0.30 -13.77 5.04
C PHE A 22 -1.35 -13.73 3.93
N ALA A 23 -2.45 -12.98 4.11
CA ALA A 23 -3.45 -12.82 3.07
C ALA A 23 -2.88 -12.12 1.82
N VAL A 24 -2.04 -11.10 2.00
CA VAL A 24 -1.34 -10.42 0.89
C VAL A 24 -0.38 -11.38 0.18
N LEU A 25 0.44 -12.15 0.92
CA LEU A 25 1.33 -13.18 0.37
C LEU A 25 0.57 -14.24 -0.42
N PHE A 26 -0.57 -14.68 0.11
CA PHE A 26 -1.42 -15.69 -0.52
C PHE A 26 -2.02 -15.16 -1.83
N GLY A 27 -2.56 -13.94 -1.82
CA GLY A 27 -3.19 -13.34 -3.00
C GLY A 27 -2.20 -12.97 -4.10
N SER A 28 -1.15 -12.23 -3.74
CA SER A 28 -0.16 -11.72 -4.71
C SER A 28 0.93 -12.73 -5.09
N GLY A 29 1.13 -13.77 -4.28
CA GLY A 29 2.10 -14.83 -4.51
C GLY A 29 1.44 -16.13 -4.95
N PHE A 30 0.81 -16.84 -4.00
CA PHE A 30 0.30 -18.20 -4.25
C PHE A 30 -0.74 -18.25 -5.37
N LEU A 31 -1.77 -17.40 -5.33
CA LEU A 31 -2.82 -17.40 -6.35
C LEU A 31 -2.27 -17.02 -7.74
N LEU A 32 -1.34 -16.06 -7.81
CA LEU A 32 -0.73 -15.65 -9.07
C LEU A 32 0.17 -16.74 -9.65
N PHE A 33 0.94 -17.43 -8.79
CA PHE A 33 1.72 -18.60 -9.17
C PHE A 33 0.84 -19.76 -9.67
N LEU A 34 -0.28 -20.02 -9.00
CA LEU A 34 -1.26 -21.02 -9.41
C LEU A 34 -1.85 -20.68 -10.79
N ALA A 35 -2.26 -19.43 -10.99
CA ALA A 35 -2.75 -18.96 -12.29
C ALA A 35 -1.71 -19.18 -13.39
N GLY A 36 -0.47 -18.73 -13.17
CA GLY A 36 0.61 -18.89 -14.17
C GLY A 36 0.96 -20.35 -14.48
N THR A 37 0.87 -21.26 -13.49
CA THR A 37 1.09 -22.70 -13.72
C THR A 37 -0.06 -23.31 -14.53
N LEU A 38 -1.30 -22.92 -14.23
CA LEU A 38 -2.48 -23.38 -14.96
C LEU A 38 -2.52 -22.83 -16.40
N GLU A 39 -2.06 -21.60 -16.62
CA GLU A 39 -1.91 -21.01 -17.97
C GLU A 39 -1.06 -21.91 -18.86
N LYS A 40 0.10 -22.37 -18.35
CA LYS A 40 1.01 -23.27 -19.08
C LYS A 40 0.43 -24.66 -19.28
N SER A 41 -0.22 -25.22 -18.27
CA SER A 41 -0.73 -26.60 -18.31
C SER A 41 -1.99 -26.75 -19.19
N LEU A 42 -2.90 -25.77 -19.14
CA LEU A 42 -4.16 -25.80 -19.88
C LEU A 42 -4.07 -25.14 -21.26
N ASN A 43 -2.98 -24.42 -21.55
CA ASN A 43 -2.80 -23.57 -22.73
C ASN A 43 -4.01 -22.64 -22.98
N ASN A 44 -4.68 -22.21 -21.91
CA ASN A 44 -5.88 -21.40 -21.95
C ASN A 44 -5.86 -20.42 -20.77
N ILE A 45 -5.58 -19.16 -21.09
CA ILE A 45 -5.48 -18.06 -20.11
C ILE A 45 -6.82 -17.88 -19.38
N GLN A 46 -7.94 -17.83 -20.11
CA GLN A 46 -9.26 -17.63 -19.50
C GLN A 46 -9.63 -18.78 -18.57
N GLY A 47 -9.34 -20.02 -18.97
CA GLY A 47 -9.58 -21.22 -18.15
C GLY A 47 -8.76 -21.21 -16.85
N ALA A 48 -7.47 -20.88 -16.94
CA ALA A 48 -6.57 -20.80 -15.79
C ALA A 48 -7.03 -19.78 -14.74
N TRP A 49 -7.42 -18.57 -15.18
CA TRP A 49 -7.92 -17.53 -14.29
C TRP A 49 -9.29 -17.87 -13.70
N THR A 50 -10.17 -18.50 -14.47
CA THR A 50 -11.49 -18.95 -13.98
C THR A 50 -11.33 -19.97 -12.86
N ILE A 51 -10.43 -20.94 -13.02
CA ILE A 51 -10.14 -21.95 -11.99
C ILE A 51 -9.50 -21.30 -10.76
N THR A 52 -8.53 -20.41 -10.96
CA THR A 52 -7.83 -19.74 -9.85
C THR A 52 -8.78 -18.88 -9.01
N LEU A 53 -9.62 -18.06 -9.67
CA LEU A 53 -10.61 -17.24 -8.99
C LEU A 53 -11.73 -18.09 -8.38
N GLY A 54 -12.14 -19.17 -9.04
CA GLY A 54 -13.10 -20.15 -8.51
C GLY A 54 -12.59 -20.80 -7.22
N PHE A 55 -11.31 -21.18 -7.19
CA PHE A 55 -10.65 -21.69 -5.99
C PHE A 55 -10.66 -20.66 -4.85
N ALA A 56 -10.29 -19.40 -5.14
CA ALA A 56 -10.33 -18.33 -4.14
C ALA A 56 -11.76 -18.07 -3.62
N ALA A 57 -12.77 -18.13 -4.49
CA ALA A 57 -14.18 -17.98 -4.12
C ALA A 57 -14.65 -19.10 -3.17
N ILE A 58 -14.30 -20.35 -3.48
CA ILE A 58 -14.61 -21.50 -2.62
C ILE A 58 -13.97 -21.33 -1.24
N LEU A 59 -12.70 -20.92 -1.20
CA LEU A 59 -12.00 -20.65 0.05
C LEU A 59 -12.70 -19.58 0.89
N PHE A 60 -13.13 -18.46 0.27
CA PHE A 60 -13.87 -17.42 0.97
C PHE A 60 -15.24 -17.88 1.49
N ILE A 61 -15.95 -18.73 0.73
CA ILE A 61 -17.21 -19.33 1.19
C ILE A 61 -16.97 -20.21 2.42
N LEU A 62 -15.95 -21.06 2.39
CA LEU A 62 -15.59 -21.92 3.53
C LEU A 62 -15.23 -21.09 4.76
N LEU A 63 -14.43 -20.04 4.61
CA LEU A 63 -14.06 -19.13 5.70
C LEU A 63 -15.27 -18.37 6.25
N SER A 64 -16.20 -17.95 5.38
CA SER A 64 -17.44 -17.29 5.78
C SER A 64 -18.34 -18.23 6.61
N ILE A 65 -18.50 -19.48 6.18
CA ILE A 65 -19.24 -20.50 6.92
C ILE A 65 -18.56 -20.78 8.27
N TYR A 66 -17.23 -20.96 8.27
CA TYR A 66 -16.44 -21.16 9.49
C TYR A 66 -16.64 -20.01 10.49
N HIS A 67 -16.51 -18.76 10.04
CA HIS A 67 -16.72 -17.58 10.87
C HIS A 67 -18.15 -17.50 11.41
N ARG A 68 -19.15 -17.82 10.60
CA ARG A 68 -20.56 -17.83 11.03
C ARG A 68 -20.84 -18.87 12.12
N LEU A 69 -20.18 -20.03 12.07
CA LEU A 69 -20.40 -21.13 13.01
C LEU A 69 -19.62 -20.95 14.32
N ILE A 70 -18.41 -20.38 14.26
CA ILE A 70 -17.46 -20.40 15.38
C ILE A 70 -17.34 -19.05 16.09
N LEU A 71 -17.58 -17.91 15.43
CA LEU A 71 -17.45 -16.62 16.10
C LEU A 71 -18.52 -16.45 17.18
N PRO A 72 -18.14 -16.30 18.47
CA PRO A 72 -19.09 -16.06 19.53
C PRO A 72 -19.71 -14.67 19.35
N LYS A 73 -21.04 -14.58 19.50
CA LYS A 73 -21.74 -13.30 19.54
C LYS A 73 -21.40 -12.60 20.87
N PRO A 74 -20.83 -11.38 20.85
CA PRO A 74 -20.49 -10.68 22.08
C PRO A 74 -21.75 -10.43 22.92
N PRO A 75 -21.73 -10.61 24.25
CA PRO A 75 -22.85 -10.24 25.13
C PRO A 75 -23.19 -8.74 25.08
N SER A 76 -22.25 -7.92 24.60
CA SER A 76 -22.40 -6.47 24.40
C SER A 76 -23.16 -6.10 23.12
N ASP A 77 -23.54 -7.08 22.28
CA ASP A 77 -24.31 -6.86 21.05
C ASP A 77 -25.81 -6.70 21.36
N ILE A 78 -26.10 -5.70 22.19
CA ILE A 78 -27.44 -5.36 22.67
C ILE A 78 -27.84 -4.06 21.96
N PRO A 79 -29.10 -3.91 21.49
CA PRO A 79 -29.60 -2.65 20.97
C PRO A 79 -29.36 -1.53 22.00
N ASN A 80 -28.56 -0.53 21.63
CA ASN A 80 -28.24 0.58 22.52
C ASN A 80 -29.47 1.50 22.66
N THR A 81 -30.32 1.22 23.64
CA THR A 81 -31.48 2.04 24.02
C THR A 81 -31.10 3.29 24.82
N SER A 82 -29.81 3.46 25.15
CA SER A 82 -29.27 4.56 25.94
C SER A 82 -28.38 5.49 25.10
N ALA A 83 -28.72 5.70 23.83
CA ALA A 83 -28.15 6.80 23.05
C ALA A 83 -28.65 8.13 23.63
N THR A 84 -28.04 8.55 24.73
CA THR A 84 -28.02 9.95 25.14
C THR A 84 -27.56 10.76 23.92
N ASN A 85 -28.29 11.85 23.63
CA ASN A 85 -28.12 12.75 22.49
C ASN A 85 -26.78 13.50 22.46
N GLU A 86 -25.68 12.93 22.98
CA GLU A 86 -24.33 13.35 22.63
C GLU A 86 -24.00 12.84 21.21
N THR A 87 -24.79 13.32 20.25
CA THR A 87 -24.38 13.29 18.86
C THR A 87 -23.12 14.13 18.78
N VAL A 88 -21.96 13.48 18.76
CA VAL A 88 -20.72 14.13 18.39
C VAL A 88 -21.01 14.80 17.05
N PRO A 89 -21.04 16.15 16.97
CA PRO A 89 -21.57 16.80 15.79
C PRO A 89 -20.60 16.50 14.64
N PHE A 90 -21.03 15.62 13.74
CA PHE A 90 -20.23 15.14 12.61
C PHE A 90 -19.57 16.28 11.84
N TRP A 91 -20.34 17.35 11.62
CA TRP A 91 -19.88 18.57 10.98
C TRP A 91 -18.80 19.32 11.76
N THR A 92 -18.83 19.30 13.09
CA THR A 92 -17.78 19.89 13.94
C THR A 92 -16.48 19.11 13.80
N VAL A 93 -16.56 17.77 13.74
CA VAL A 93 -15.39 16.92 13.52
C VAL A 93 -14.75 17.21 12.16
N ILE A 94 -15.54 17.30 11.10
CA ILE A 94 -15.03 17.64 9.76
C ILE A 94 -14.42 19.05 9.75
N LYS A 95 -15.15 20.06 10.24
CA LYS A 95 -14.64 21.44 10.29
C LYS A 95 -13.34 21.54 11.07
N SER A 96 -13.23 20.86 12.21
CA SER A 96 -12.02 20.83 13.02
C SER A 96 -10.80 20.26 12.29
N TYR A 97 -11.01 19.32 11.35
CA TYR A 97 -9.91 18.80 10.52
C TYR A 97 -9.40 19.86 9.54
N PHE A 98 -10.31 20.58 8.87
CA PHE A 98 -9.96 21.62 7.91
C PHE A 98 -9.49 22.94 8.54
N GLN A 99 -9.64 23.10 9.85
CA GLN A 99 -9.14 24.25 10.61
C GLN A 99 -7.72 24.06 11.15
N LYS A 100 -7.09 22.89 10.94
CA LYS A 100 -5.69 22.66 11.35
C LYS A 100 -4.76 23.65 10.63
N GLU A 101 -3.76 24.12 11.37
CA GLU A 101 -2.73 24.99 10.79
C GLU A 101 -2.07 24.29 9.60
N LYS A 102 -1.82 25.05 8.52
CA LYS A 102 -1.20 24.56 7.28
C LYS A 102 -1.91 23.36 6.64
N ILE A 103 -3.24 23.22 6.82
CA ILE A 103 -4.01 22.11 6.22
C ILE A 103 -3.81 21.99 4.70
N GLY A 104 -3.65 23.10 3.98
CA GLY A 104 -3.38 23.07 2.55
C GLY A 104 -2.09 22.34 2.21
N ALA A 105 -1.00 22.59 2.96
CA ALA A 105 0.27 21.89 2.80
C ALA A 105 0.16 20.41 3.22
N ILE A 106 -0.58 20.12 4.29
CA ILE A 106 -0.85 18.75 4.74
C ILE A 106 -1.59 17.96 3.66
N LEU A 107 -2.68 18.50 3.11
CA LEU A 107 -3.46 17.85 2.07
C LEU A 107 -2.68 17.69 0.78
N ALA A 108 -1.91 18.72 0.38
CA ALA A 108 -1.01 18.64 -0.76
C ALA A 108 0.01 17.51 -0.55
N PHE A 109 0.65 17.41 0.62
CA PHE A 109 1.55 16.31 0.93
C PHE A 109 0.85 14.95 0.87
N ILE A 110 -0.33 14.80 1.48
CA ILE A 110 -1.07 13.53 1.48
C ILE A 110 -1.40 13.07 0.06
N LEU A 111 -1.79 14.00 -0.82
CA LEU A 111 -2.14 13.71 -2.20
C LEU A 111 -0.92 13.49 -3.10
N LEU A 112 0.14 14.29 -2.92
CA LEU A 112 1.32 14.30 -3.80
C LEU A 112 2.36 13.24 -3.42
N TYR A 113 2.46 12.86 -2.14
CA TYR A 113 3.50 11.94 -1.65
C TYR A 113 3.49 10.59 -2.38
N ARG A 114 2.30 10.09 -2.72
CA ARG A 114 2.11 8.81 -3.43
C ARG A 114 1.72 8.99 -4.89
N LEU A 115 1.75 10.21 -5.42
CA LEU A 115 1.27 10.50 -6.77
C LEU A 115 2.06 9.77 -7.85
N GLY A 116 3.39 9.91 -7.85
CA GLY A 116 4.25 9.18 -8.78
C GLY A 116 4.14 7.68 -8.54
N GLU A 117 4.22 7.26 -7.28
CA GLU A 117 4.14 5.86 -6.88
C GLU A 117 2.87 5.15 -7.32
N ALA A 118 1.72 5.82 -7.29
CA ALA A 118 0.45 5.30 -7.75
C ALA A 118 0.51 4.78 -9.19
N MET A 119 1.28 5.46 -10.04
CA MET A 119 1.48 5.08 -11.43
C MET A 119 2.36 3.82 -11.54
N PHE A 120 3.41 3.71 -10.72
CA PHE A 120 4.27 2.52 -10.69
C PHE A 120 3.55 1.30 -10.12
N VAL A 121 2.86 1.43 -8.99
CA VAL A 121 2.12 0.32 -8.36
C VAL A 121 1.13 -0.33 -9.33
N THR A 122 0.50 0.47 -10.19
CA THR A 122 -0.48 -0.04 -11.17
C THR A 122 0.20 -0.67 -12.39
N LEU A 123 1.26 -0.06 -12.93
CA LEU A 123 1.85 -0.51 -14.20
C LEU A 123 3.08 -1.40 -14.08
N ALA A 124 3.79 -1.40 -12.94
CA ALA A 124 4.96 -2.24 -12.77
C ALA A 124 4.62 -3.74 -12.94
N PRO A 125 3.56 -4.30 -12.34
CA PRO A 125 3.19 -5.69 -12.59
C PRO A 125 2.87 -5.98 -14.06
N LEU A 126 2.22 -5.03 -14.76
CA LEU A 126 1.89 -5.15 -16.18
C LEU A 126 3.14 -5.12 -17.06
N PHE A 127 4.06 -4.19 -16.78
CA PHE A 127 5.36 -4.09 -17.46
C PHE A 127 6.19 -5.37 -17.34
N LEU A 128 6.15 -6.03 -16.18
CA LEU A 128 6.88 -7.29 -15.97
C LEU A 128 6.33 -8.41 -16.87
N VAL A 129 5.01 -8.50 -17.06
CA VAL A 129 4.36 -9.58 -17.82
C VAL A 129 4.28 -9.28 -19.33
N ASP A 130 4.06 -8.02 -19.71
CA ASP A 130 3.86 -7.61 -21.10
C ASP A 130 5.01 -8.04 -22.01
N THR A 131 4.69 -8.31 -23.28
CA THR A 131 5.68 -8.81 -24.24
C THR A 131 6.79 -7.79 -24.51
N ILE A 132 7.96 -8.29 -24.93
CA ILE A 132 9.11 -7.46 -25.29
C ILE A 132 8.77 -6.50 -26.45
N GLU A 133 7.87 -6.93 -27.34
CA GLU A 133 7.35 -6.16 -28.48
C GLU A 133 6.46 -5.00 -28.03
N ALA A 134 5.66 -5.20 -26.99
CA ALA A 134 4.87 -4.15 -26.34
C ALA A 134 5.71 -3.24 -25.44
N GLY A 135 7.02 -3.52 -25.30
CA GLY A 135 7.95 -2.76 -24.47
C GLY A 135 8.02 -3.24 -23.01
N GLY A 136 7.42 -4.38 -22.68
CA GLY A 136 7.55 -5.05 -21.39
C GLY A 136 8.76 -5.99 -21.29
N LEU A 137 8.83 -6.79 -20.22
CA LEU A 137 9.91 -7.74 -19.96
C LEU A 137 9.57 -9.19 -20.35
N GLY A 138 8.32 -9.50 -20.67
CA GLY A 138 7.86 -10.81 -21.11
C GLY A 138 8.02 -11.91 -20.06
N LEU A 139 7.98 -11.56 -18.78
CA LEU A 139 8.09 -12.54 -17.70
C LEU A 139 6.80 -13.35 -17.61
N SER A 140 6.95 -14.62 -17.26
CA SER A 140 5.80 -15.49 -17.02
C SER A 140 5.07 -15.10 -15.72
N THR A 141 3.75 -15.27 -15.71
CA THR A 141 2.87 -14.93 -14.56
C THR A 141 3.32 -15.57 -13.25
N ASP A 142 3.81 -16.81 -13.29
CA ASP A 142 4.36 -17.52 -12.14
C ASP A 142 5.64 -16.87 -11.60
N THR A 143 6.52 -16.42 -12.49
CA THR A 143 7.75 -15.70 -12.11
C THR A 143 7.40 -14.38 -11.43
N VAL A 144 6.45 -13.63 -11.99
CA VAL A 144 5.97 -12.37 -11.40
C VAL A 144 5.32 -12.59 -10.04
N GLY A 145 4.58 -13.69 -9.86
CA GLY A 145 4.05 -14.11 -8.55
C GLY A 145 5.13 -14.35 -7.50
N ILE A 146 6.26 -14.95 -7.88
CA ILE A 146 7.39 -15.15 -6.96
C ILE A 146 8.10 -13.81 -6.67
N VAL A 147 8.38 -13.01 -7.72
CA VAL A 147 9.07 -11.72 -7.60
C VAL A 147 8.27 -10.76 -6.72
N ASN A 148 7.03 -10.46 -7.07
CA ASN A 148 6.22 -9.47 -6.35
C ASN A 148 5.63 -10.05 -5.07
N GLY A 149 5.09 -11.26 -5.15
CA GLY A 149 4.31 -11.86 -4.07
C GLY A 149 5.15 -12.45 -2.95
N THR A 150 6.37 -12.92 -3.21
CA THR A 150 7.26 -13.48 -2.16
C THR A 150 8.38 -12.51 -1.83
N PHE A 151 9.29 -12.28 -2.78
CA PHE A 151 10.47 -11.43 -2.53
C PHE A 151 10.07 -9.98 -2.26
N GLY A 152 9.14 -9.44 -3.04
CA GLY A 152 8.61 -8.09 -2.87
C GLY A 152 7.92 -7.90 -1.53
N VAL A 153 6.97 -8.77 -1.16
CA VAL A 153 6.26 -8.66 0.13
C VAL A 153 7.19 -8.84 1.33
N ILE A 154 8.15 -9.78 1.28
CA ILE A 154 9.15 -9.93 2.36
C ILE A 154 9.97 -8.65 2.50
N SER A 155 10.47 -8.11 1.38
CA SER A 155 11.25 -6.87 1.36
C SER A 155 10.45 -5.68 1.89
N LEU A 156 9.17 -5.57 1.51
CA LEU A 156 8.22 -4.58 2.00
C LEU A 156 8.05 -4.66 3.53
N ILE A 157 7.89 -5.87 4.07
CA ILE A 157 7.75 -6.09 5.51
C ILE A 157 9.03 -5.67 6.24
N VAL A 158 10.19 -6.09 5.74
CA VAL A 158 11.49 -5.74 6.34
C VAL A 158 11.70 -4.23 6.29
N GLY A 159 11.45 -3.59 5.15
CA GLY A 159 11.52 -2.13 4.99
C GLY A 159 10.58 -1.39 5.93
N GLY A 160 9.35 -1.86 6.09
CA GLY A 160 8.39 -1.26 7.02
C GLY A 160 8.80 -1.38 8.49
N ILE A 161 9.32 -2.53 8.91
CA ILE A 161 9.82 -2.75 10.28
C ILE A 161 11.03 -1.84 10.55
N LEU A 162 12.02 -1.83 9.64
CA LEU A 162 13.20 -0.97 9.78
C LEU A 162 12.82 0.51 9.74
N GLY A 163 11.81 0.89 8.95
CA GLY A 163 11.28 2.26 8.92
C GLY A 163 10.71 2.67 10.28
N GLY A 164 9.89 1.81 10.89
CA GLY A 164 9.36 2.05 12.23
C GLY A 164 10.46 2.22 13.27
N ILE A 165 11.45 1.31 13.28
CA ILE A 165 12.60 1.38 14.21
C ILE A 165 13.40 2.67 14.00
N THR A 166 13.64 3.07 12.76
CA THR A 166 14.43 4.26 12.41
C THR A 166 13.72 5.54 12.85
N ILE A 167 12.39 5.63 12.68
CA ILE A 167 11.60 6.76 13.17
C ILE A 167 11.62 6.83 14.70
N THR A 168 11.47 5.70 15.39
CA THR A 168 11.53 5.67 16.86
C THR A 168 12.89 6.12 17.39
N ARG A 169 13.99 5.79 16.67
CA ARG A 169 15.36 6.12 17.13
C ARG A 169 15.80 7.54 16.81
N TYR A 170 15.43 8.07 15.63
CA TYR A 170 15.96 9.35 15.12
C TYR A 170 14.89 10.45 14.98
N GLY A 171 13.62 10.13 15.21
CA GLY A 171 12.48 11.03 15.10
C GLY A 171 11.92 11.14 13.68
N LEU A 172 10.65 11.51 13.56
CA LEU A 172 9.95 11.59 12.28
C LEU A 172 10.55 12.64 11.34
N LYS A 173 10.86 13.84 11.84
CA LYS A 173 11.33 14.97 11.01
C LYS A 173 12.61 14.64 10.23
N LYS A 174 13.59 14.01 10.88
CA LYS A 174 14.87 13.63 10.26
C LYS A 174 14.73 12.44 9.32
N CYS A 175 13.80 11.54 9.60
CA CYS A 175 13.61 10.31 8.83
C CYS A 175 12.73 10.50 7.59
N LEU A 176 11.78 11.44 7.61
CA LEU A 176 10.76 11.54 6.56
C LEU A 176 11.34 11.80 5.18
N LEU A 177 12.31 12.71 5.05
CA LEU A 177 12.95 13.01 3.77
C LEU A 177 13.79 11.82 3.24
N PRO A 178 14.73 11.21 4.01
CA PRO A 178 15.41 9.99 3.59
C PRO A 178 14.46 8.86 3.21
N MET A 179 13.36 8.68 3.94
CA MET A 179 12.36 7.64 3.66
C MET A 179 11.56 7.92 2.38
N ALA A 180 11.22 9.17 2.12
CA ALA A 180 10.60 9.58 0.86
C ALA A 180 11.55 9.34 -0.33
N LEU A 181 12.84 9.65 -0.18
CA LEU A 181 13.85 9.35 -1.19
C LEU A 181 14.03 7.85 -1.35
N ALA A 182 14.08 7.07 -0.27
CA ALA A 182 14.20 5.62 -0.32
C ALA A 182 13.01 4.97 -1.04
N MET A 183 11.81 5.55 -0.95
CA MET A 183 10.64 5.08 -1.68
C MET A 183 10.66 5.48 -3.16
N ASN A 184 11.12 6.69 -3.50
CA ASN A 184 11.03 7.19 -4.87
C ASN A 184 12.29 6.94 -5.73
N LEU A 185 13.48 6.82 -5.14
CA LEU A 185 14.72 6.56 -5.88
C LEU A 185 14.71 5.20 -6.60
N PRO A 186 14.19 4.11 -6.01
CA PRO A 186 14.08 2.83 -6.70
C PRO A 186 13.20 2.87 -7.96
N ASN A 187 12.36 3.90 -8.16
CA ASN A 187 11.64 4.08 -9.42
C ASN A 187 12.57 4.26 -10.63
N LEU A 188 13.81 4.70 -10.40
CA LEU A 188 14.89 4.68 -11.41
C LEU A 188 15.21 3.27 -11.90
N PHE A 189 14.99 2.23 -11.07
CA PHE A 189 15.23 0.85 -11.47
C PHE A 189 14.27 0.41 -12.56
N TYR A 190 13.00 0.85 -12.52
CA TYR A 190 12.05 0.58 -13.60
C TYR A 190 12.42 1.31 -14.89
N VAL A 191 12.91 2.54 -14.80
CA VAL A 191 13.49 3.25 -15.96
C VAL A 191 14.65 2.44 -16.55
N TYR A 192 15.60 2.02 -15.70
CA TYR A 192 16.73 1.19 -16.11
C TYR A 192 16.30 -0.14 -16.75
N MET A 193 15.35 -0.85 -16.15
CA MET A 193 14.82 -2.11 -16.67
C MET A 193 14.13 -1.93 -18.01
N ALA A 194 13.40 -0.83 -18.22
CA ALA A 194 12.73 -0.52 -19.48
C ALA A 194 13.70 -0.33 -20.65
N TYR A 195 14.90 0.22 -20.40
CA TYR A 195 15.92 0.39 -21.44
C TYR A 195 16.81 -0.85 -21.63
N THR A 196 17.26 -1.46 -20.54
CA THR A 196 18.32 -2.48 -20.60
C THR A 196 17.82 -3.92 -20.69
N LYS A 197 16.55 -4.16 -20.31
CA LYS A 197 15.92 -5.50 -20.29
C LYS A 197 16.84 -6.55 -19.64
N PRO A 198 17.19 -6.37 -18.35
CA PRO A 198 18.24 -7.14 -17.70
C PRO A 198 17.85 -8.61 -17.47
N PRO A 199 18.81 -9.49 -17.14
CA PRO A 199 18.52 -10.88 -16.81
C PRO A 199 17.66 -10.99 -15.54
N LEU A 200 16.95 -12.11 -15.43
CA LEU A 200 15.95 -12.36 -14.38
C LEU A 200 16.50 -12.16 -12.94
N ALA A 201 17.72 -12.61 -12.66
CA ALA A 201 18.34 -12.44 -11.34
C ALA A 201 18.45 -10.97 -10.91
N LEU A 202 18.73 -10.07 -11.86
CA LEU A 202 18.81 -8.64 -11.56
C LEU A 202 17.41 -8.04 -11.35
N ILE A 203 16.39 -8.53 -12.06
CA ILE A 203 14.99 -8.12 -11.85
C ILE A 203 14.53 -8.45 -10.43
N TYR A 204 14.82 -9.67 -9.94
CA TYR A 204 14.52 -10.05 -8.54
C TYR A 204 15.11 -9.05 -7.55
N LEU A 205 16.39 -8.69 -7.73
CA LEU A 205 17.08 -7.76 -6.83
C LEU A 205 16.47 -6.36 -6.89
N LEU A 206 16.24 -5.82 -8.09
CA LEU A 206 15.74 -4.45 -8.28
C LEU A 206 14.33 -4.28 -7.72
N VAL A 207 13.43 -5.22 -8.00
CA VAL A 207 12.07 -5.20 -7.45
C VAL A 207 12.07 -5.38 -5.93
N SER A 208 12.94 -6.23 -5.38
CA SER A 208 13.06 -6.38 -3.93
C SER A 208 13.53 -5.08 -3.26
N LEU A 209 14.54 -4.42 -3.83
CA LEU A 209 15.05 -3.15 -3.31
C LEU A 209 14.00 -2.03 -3.40
N GLU A 210 13.21 -2.01 -4.47
CA GLU A 210 12.10 -1.08 -4.62
C GLU A 210 11.04 -1.29 -3.55
N GLN A 211 10.54 -2.52 -3.38
CA GLN A 211 9.55 -2.84 -2.37
C GLN A 211 10.05 -2.58 -0.94
N PHE A 212 11.36 -2.79 -0.69
CA PHE A 212 12.00 -2.40 0.56
C PHE A 212 11.93 -0.88 0.80
N GLY A 213 12.28 -0.09 -0.21
CA GLY A 213 12.19 1.37 -0.19
C GLY A 213 10.76 1.86 0.02
N TYR A 214 9.80 1.24 -0.69
CA TYR A 214 8.38 1.50 -0.53
C TYR A 214 7.91 1.24 0.90
N GLY A 215 8.35 0.16 1.54
CA GLY A 215 8.06 -0.13 2.95
C GLY A 215 8.57 0.93 3.91
N LEU A 216 9.79 1.44 3.69
CA LEU A 216 10.37 2.52 4.47
C LEU A 216 9.55 3.82 4.33
N GLY A 217 9.30 4.26 3.10
CA GLY A 217 8.55 5.48 2.81
C GLY A 217 7.10 5.43 3.29
N PHE A 218 6.41 4.32 3.02
CA PHE A 218 5.02 4.12 3.44
C PHE A 218 4.87 4.16 4.96
N THR A 219 5.88 3.66 5.70
CA THR A 219 5.89 3.73 7.16
C THR A 219 6.07 5.17 7.64
N GLY A 220 7.02 5.91 7.07
CA GLY A 220 7.20 7.35 7.36
C GLY A 220 5.92 8.15 7.10
N PHE A 221 5.26 7.89 5.98
CA PHE A 221 4.00 8.51 5.61
C PHE A 221 2.88 8.19 6.59
N THR A 222 2.72 6.92 6.97
CA THR A 222 1.70 6.47 7.92
C THR A 222 1.91 7.08 9.30
N VAL A 223 3.15 7.15 9.79
CA VAL A 223 3.48 7.79 11.07
C VAL A 223 3.21 9.30 11.01
N TYR A 224 3.48 9.95 9.88
CA TYR A 224 3.13 11.35 9.69
C TYR A 224 1.60 11.58 9.74
N LEU A 225 0.80 10.71 9.11
CA LEU A 225 -0.67 10.78 9.22
C LEU A 225 -1.14 10.65 10.68
N LEU A 226 -0.53 9.76 11.46
CA LEU A 226 -0.83 9.62 12.88
C LEU A 226 -0.44 10.88 13.67
N TYR A 227 0.70 11.49 13.34
CA TYR A 227 1.18 12.72 13.98
C TYR A 227 0.21 13.90 13.79
N ILE A 228 -0.19 14.18 12.54
CA ILE A 228 -1.11 15.30 12.26
C ILE A 228 -2.52 15.09 12.84
N CYS A 229 -2.89 13.84 13.12
CA CYS A 229 -4.22 13.48 13.62
C CYS A 229 -4.29 13.47 15.15
N GLN A 230 -3.24 13.84 15.88
CA GLN A 230 -3.33 13.95 17.33
C GLN A 230 -4.38 15.00 17.76
N GLY A 231 -5.04 14.76 18.91
CA GLY A 231 -6.05 15.65 19.47
C GLY A 231 -7.38 14.96 19.80
N GLN A 232 -8.43 15.77 19.99
CA GLN A 232 -9.76 15.35 20.45
C GLN A 232 -10.44 14.35 19.49
N TYR A 233 -10.27 14.52 18.18
CA TYR A 233 -10.95 13.72 17.15
C TYR A 233 -10.00 12.81 16.34
N LYS A 234 -9.00 12.23 17.02
CA LYS A 234 -7.90 11.52 16.36
C LYS A 234 -8.29 10.40 15.39
N THR A 235 -9.30 9.60 15.75
CA THR A 235 -9.77 8.49 14.93
C THR A 235 -10.45 8.97 13.66
N SER A 236 -11.32 9.98 13.76
CA SER A 236 -12.00 10.59 12.63
C SER A 236 -11.04 11.36 11.71
N HIS A 237 -10.11 12.12 12.28
CA HIS A 237 -9.07 12.82 11.50
C HIS A 237 -8.18 11.85 10.73
N TYR A 238 -7.80 10.74 11.36
CA TYR A 238 -7.03 9.70 10.68
C TYR A 238 -7.85 9.05 9.55
N ALA A 239 -9.13 8.76 9.77
CA ALA A 239 -10.00 8.23 8.73
C ALA A 239 -10.11 9.17 7.51
N ILE A 240 -10.32 10.47 7.75
CA ILE A 240 -10.36 11.49 6.68
C ILE A 240 -9.01 11.52 5.92
N SER A 241 -7.89 11.54 6.66
CA SER A 241 -6.55 11.56 6.06
C SER A 241 -6.28 10.32 5.20
N THR A 242 -6.68 9.14 5.65
CA THR A 242 -6.55 7.89 4.88
C THR A 242 -7.45 7.88 3.64
N GLY A 243 -8.61 8.55 3.70
CA GLY A 243 -9.47 8.76 2.53
C GLY A 243 -8.77 9.60 1.46
N PHE A 244 -8.14 10.73 1.85
CA PHE A 244 -7.34 11.53 0.92
C PHE A 244 -6.12 10.77 0.39
N MET A 245 -5.44 10.00 1.23
CA MET A 245 -4.36 9.11 0.78
C MET A 245 -4.85 8.14 -0.30
N ALA A 246 -6.02 7.52 -0.11
CA ALA A 246 -6.58 6.59 -1.08
C ALA A 246 -6.91 7.31 -2.40
N LEU A 247 -7.44 8.52 -2.36
CA LEU A 247 -7.67 9.34 -3.56
C LEU A 247 -6.37 9.65 -4.31
N GLY A 248 -5.31 10.00 -3.58
CA GLY A 248 -3.97 10.24 -4.15
C GLY A 248 -3.35 9.02 -4.82
N LEU A 249 -3.81 7.81 -4.47
CA LEU A 249 -3.39 6.56 -5.10
C LEU A 249 -4.30 6.15 -6.27
N LEU A 250 -5.62 6.23 -6.09
CA LEU A 250 -6.59 5.69 -7.03
C LEU A 250 -6.70 6.52 -8.32
N LEU A 251 -6.72 7.85 -8.20
CA LEU A 251 -6.89 8.72 -9.38
C LEU A 251 -5.71 8.61 -10.36
N PRO A 252 -4.44 8.71 -9.93
CA PRO A 252 -3.31 8.56 -10.85
C PRO A 252 -3.18 7.14 -11.36
N GLY A 253 -3.48 6.13 -10.53
CA GLY A 253 -3.51 4.72 -10.94
C GLY A 253 -4.51 4.48 -12.06
N ALA A 254 -5.72 5.03 -11.97
CA ALA A 254 -6.76 4.87 -13.00
C ALA A 254 -6.37 5.45 -14.36
N ILE A 255 -5.69 6.61 -14.39
CA ILE A 255 -5.26 7.25 -15.64
C ILE A 255 -3.93 6.70 -16.17
N SER A 256 -3.15 6.01 -15.33
CA SER A 256 -1.79 5.55 -15.65
C SER A 256 -1.72 4.73 -16.93
N GLY A 257 -2.64 3.77 -17.12
CA GLY A 257 -2.67 2.92 -18.32
C GLY A 257 -2.97 3.70 -19.60
N ALA A 258 -3.81 4.74 -19.55
CA ALA A 258 -4.09 5.57 -20.72
C ALA A 258 -2.89 6.44 -21.12
N ILE A 259 -2.12 6.91 -20.14
CA ILE A 259 -0.87 7.66 -20.35
C ILE A 259 0.20 6.71 -20.92
N GLN A 260 0.35 5.52 -20.35
CA GLN A 260 1.33 4.55 -20.82
C GLN A 260 1.08 4.11 -22.27
N LYS A 261 -0.17 3.91 -22.68
CA LYS A 261 -0.50 3.57 -24.07
C LYS A 261 -0.07 4.64 -25.08
N GLN A 262 -0.02 5.91 -24.67
CA GLN A 262 0.37 7.02 -25.54
C GLN A 262 1.88 7.24 -25.55
N MET A 263 2.56 7.05 -24.42
CA MET A 263 3.98 7.38 -24.25
C MET A 263 4.92 6.16 -24.39
N GLY A 264 4.40 4.94 -24.23
CA GLY A 264 5.20 3.73 -24.06
C GLY A 264 5.86 3.63 -22.68
N TYR A 265 6.34 2.44 -22.33
CA TYR A 265 6.90 2.15 -21.00
C TYR A 265 8.08 3.03 -20.57
N PRO A 266 9.13 3.26 -21.40
CA PRO A 266 10.30 4.01 -20.95
C PRO A 266 9.98 5.47 -20.59
N LEU A 267 9.24 6.17 -21.47
CA LEU A 267 8.84 7.56 -21.23
C LEU A 267 7.82 7.67 -20.09
N PHE A 268 6.93 6.68 -19.94
CA PHE A 268 6.00 6.62 -18.83
C PHE A 268 6.73 6.54 -17.48
N PHE A 269 7.76 5.70 -17.34
CA PHE A 269 8.51 5.60 -16.09
C PHE A 269 9.30 6.88 -15.77
N ILE A 270 9.86 7.55 -16.79
CA ILE A 270 10.50 8.87 -16.59
C ILE A 270 9.46 9.90 -16.13
N PHE A 271 8.29 9.92 -16.77
CA PHE A 271 7.20 10.81 -16.39
C PHE A 271 6.71 10.56 -14.96
N GLY A 272 6.51 9.29 -14.59
CA GLY A 272 6.15 8.90 -13.23
C GLY A 272 7.20 9.33 -12.21
N LEU A 273 8.49 9.19 -12.54
CA LEU A 273 9.59 9.64 -11.69
C LEU A 273 9.56 11.17 -11.49
N LEU A 274 9.31 11.95 -12.54
CA LEU A 274 9.16 13.41 -12.41
C LEU A 274 7.98 13.80 -11.52
N LEU A 275 6.88 13.05 -11.56
CA LEU A 275 5.72 13.24 -10.68
C LEU A 275 5.98 12.89 -9.21
N THR A 276 7.10 12.25 -8.88
CA THR A 276 7.50 12.05 -7.48
C THR A 276 8.09 13.32 -6.86
N LEU A 277 8.63 14.24 -7.68
CA LEU A 277 9.29 15.45 -7.20
C LEU A 277 8.35 16.39 -6.42
N PRO A 278 7.12 16.68 -6.89
CA PRO A 278 6.16 17.46 -6.10
C PRO A 278 5.87 16.84 -4.72
N GLY A 279 5.81 15.51 -4.63
CA GLY A 279 5.65 14.78 -3.38
C GLY A 279 6.81 15.01 -2.42
N ILE A 280 8.05 14.92 -2.91
CA ILE A 280 9.26 15.19 -2.10
C ILE A 280 9.32 16.66 -1.68
N ILE A 281 9.02 17.59 -2.59
CA ILE A 281 9.03 19.03 -2.33
C ILE A 281 8.01 19.40 -1.25
N SER A 282 6.84 18.75 -1.24
CA SER A 282 5.80 19.02 -0.24
C SER A 282 6.22 18.73 1.21
N ILE A 283 7.26 17.89 1.43
CA ILE A 283 7.84 17.62 2.76
C ILE A 283 8.43 18.88 3.40
N PHE A 284 8.90 19.85 2.63
CA PHE A 284 9.49 21.07 3.18
C PHE A 284 8.43 22.07 3.69
N PHE A 285 7.17 21.90 3.30
CA PHE A 285 6.08 22.83 3.64
C PHE A 285 5.19 22.33 4.78
N ILE A 286 5.28 21.05 5.11
CA ILE A 286 4.47 20.44 6.17
C ILE A 286 4.95 20.81 7.58
N PRO A 287 4.03 20.90 8.56
CA PRO A 287 4.41 21.11 9.95
C PRO A 287 5.09 19.85 10.49
N LEU A 288 6.37 19.99 10.86
CA LEU A 288 7.14 18.98 11.56
C LEU A 288 7.82 19.67 12.74
N GLU A 289 7.20 19.62 13.91
CA GLU A 289 7.84 20.09 15.12
C GLU A 289 8.99 19.14 15.48
N ASP A 290 10.17 19.71 15.71
CA ASP A 290 11.24 18.98 16.38
C ASP A 290 10.80 18.83 17.83
N ASN A 291 10.20 17.68 18.20
CA ASN A 291 10.31 17.05 19.52
C ASN A 291 9.30 15.92 19.67
N VAL A 292 9.79 14.69 19.84
CA VAL A 292 9.52 13.86 21.04
C VAL A 292 10.75 12.95 21.21
N LYS A 293 11.55 13.21 22.24
CA LYS A 293 12.28 12.15 22.95
C LYS A 293 11.27 11.41 23.84
#